data_AF-A0A4R6YW84-F1
#
_entry.id   AF-A0A4R6YW84-F1
#
_cell.length_a   1.000
_cell.length_b   1.000
_cell.length_c   1.000
_cell.angle_alpha   90.00
_cell.angle_beta   90.00
_cell.angle_gamma   90.00
#
_symmetry.space_group_name_H-M   'P 1'
#
loop_
_entity.id
_entity.type
_entity.pdbx_description
1 polymer ?
#
loop_
_entity_poly.entity_id
_entity_poly.type
_entity_poly.pdbx_seq_one_letter_code
_entity_poly.pdbx_strand_id
1 'polypeptide(L)'
;MLALATRVVSDYGKVLAHVAPGVYGLPQSLLPYPKDRIRAALRFLLHEVAPGHPELREGLARGYVYLAQFVDDGDADTIARGAAVATGQSPDKGEAEPAMRLINRIKAEMEQALDELSGASYE
;
A
#
# COMPACT_ATOMS: atom_id res chain seq x y z
N MET A 1 -2.05 -2.59 23.84
CA MET A 1 -1.83 -2.83 22.40
C MET A 1 -2.58 -1.84 21.51
N LEU A 2 -3.86 -1.56 21.77
CA LEU A 2 -4.69 -0.63 20.99
C LEU A 2 -4.04 0.74 20.74
N ALA A 3 -3.57 1.44 21.79
CA ALA A 3 -2.95 2.76 21.64
C ALA A 3 -1.73 2.77 20.70
N LEU A 4 -0.95 1.69 20.67
CA LEU A 4 0.21 1.56 19.78
C LEU A 4 -0.24 1.32 18.33
N ALA A 5 -1.22 0.44 18.13
CA ALA A 5 -1.78 0.18 16.80
C ALA A 5 -2.41 1.45 16.20
N THR A 6 -3.19 2.19 16.99
CA THR A 6 -3.76 3.48 16.59
C THR A 6 -2.68 4.49 16.21
N ARG A 7 -1.57 4.57 16.96
CA ARG A 7 -0.46 5.46 16.62
C ARG A 7 0.21 5.06 15.29
N VAL A 8 0.52 3.77 15.12
CA VAL A 8 1.13 3.25 13.88
C VAL A 8 0.26 3.58 12.67
N VAL A 9 -1.04 3.30 12.76
CA VAL A 9 -1.99 3.56 11.67
C VAL A 9 -2.20 5.06 11.44
N SER A 10 -2.21 5.89 12.49
CA SER A 10 -2.33 7.35 12.35
C SER A 10 -1.13 7.96 11.64
N ASP A 11 0.09 7.58 12.02
CA ASP A 11 1.31 8.07 11.36
C ASP A 11 1.39 7.58 9.91
N TYR A 12 0.99 6.34 9.64
CA TYR A 12 0.86 5.84 8.27
C TYR A 12 -0.20 6.62 7.47
N GLY A 13 -1.35 6.94 8.06
CA GLY A 13 -2.38 7.76 7.43
C GLY A 13 -1.89 9.14 7.01
N LYS A 14 -0.96 9.74 7.79
CA LYS A 14 -0.30 11.00 7.40
C LYS A 14 0.54 10.81 6.15
N VAL A 15 1.24 9.68 5.98
CA VAL A 15 1.97 9.40 4.74
C VAL A 15 1.01 9.29 3.57
N LEU A 16 -0.08 8.53 3.71
CA LEU A 16 -1.09 8.38 2.65
C LEU A 16 -1.71 9.72 2.22
N ALA A 17 -1.88 10.67 3.15
CA ALA A 17 -2.41 12.00 2.83
C ALA A 17 -1.52 12.81 1.87
N HIS A 18 -0.24 12.46 1.73
CA HIS A 18 0.71 13.13 0.83
C HIS A 18 0.97 12.33 -0.46
N VAL A 19 0.38 11.15 -0.62
CA VAL A 19 0.55 10.32 -1.81
C VAL A 19 -0.35 10.83 -2.93
N ALA A 20 0.24 11.11 -4.09
CA ALA A 20 -0.50 11.49 -5.28
C ALA A 20 -1.33 10.31 -5.83
N PRO A 21 -2.61 10.52 -6.16
CA PRO A 21 -3.44 9.49 -6.81
C PRO A 21 -2.82 9.00 -8.13
N GLY A 22 -2.92 7.70 -8.39
CA GLY A 22 -2.46 7.11 -9.66
C GLY A 22 -0.96 6.81 -9.75
N VAL A 23 -0.19 7.08 -8.70
CA VAL A 23 1.22 6.67 -8.61
C VAL A 23 1.30 5.26 -8.04
N TYR A 24 1.96 4.36 -8.77
CA TYR A 24 2.26 3.00 -8.31
C TYR A 24 3.73 2.90 -7.90
N GLY A 25 4.02 2.04 -6.93
CA GLY A 25 5.40 1.71 -6.55
C GLY A 25 6.05 2.80 -5.71
N LEU A 26 5.51 3.05 -4.52
CA LEU A 26 6.12 3.95 -3.55
C LEU A 26 7.26 3.23 -2.81
N PRO A 27 8.39 3.90 -2.52
CA PRO A 27 9.46 3.28 -1.77
C PRO A 27 9.03 3.04 -0.30
N GLN A 28 9.37 1.86 0.23
CA GLN A 28 9.13 1.50 1.62
C GLN A 28 9.83 2.44 2.60
N SER A 29 10.94 3.08 2.22
CA SER A 29 11.61 4.10 3.04
C SER A 29 10.74 5.33 3.37
N LEU A 30 9.62 5.53 2.67
CA LEU A 30 8.64 6.56 3.04
C LEU A 30 7.76 6.15 4.23
N LEU A 31 7.71 4.87 4.58
CA LEU A 31 6.88 4.40 5.67
C LEU A 31 7.50 4.81 7.03
N PRO A 32 6.67 5.25 8.00
CA PRO A 32 7.15 5.63 9.32
C PRO A 32 7.53 4.43 10.20
N TYR A 33 7.12 3.23 9.78
CA TYR A 33 7.38 1.97 10.45
C TYR A 33 7.58 0.87 9.40
N PRO A 34 8.22 -0.27 9.75
CA PRO A 34 8.31 -1.42 8.85
C PRO A 34 6.92 -1.84 8.32
N LYS A 35 6.85 -2.20 7.04
CA LYS A 35 5.61 -2.55 6.33
C LYS A 35 4.78 -3.60 7.11
N ASP A 36 5.42 -4.66 7.60
CA ASP A 36 4.74 -5.71 8.37
C ASP A 36 4.14 -5.22 9.70
N ARG A 37 4.77 -4.23 10.34
CA ARG A 37 4.25 -3.63 11.56
C ARG A 37 2.98 -2.83 11.30
N ILE A 38 2.92 -2.11 10.19
CA ILE A 38 1.72 -1.37 9.75
C ILE A 38 0.61 -2.36 9.39
N ARG A 39 0.95 -3.42 8.64
CA ARG A 39 0.02 -4.50 8.28
C ARG A 39 -0.63 -5.14 9.51
N ALA A 40 0.17 -5.49 10.51
CA ALA A 40 -0.32 -6.08 11.76
C ALA A 40 -1.21 -5.10 12.55
N ALA A 41 -0.83 -3.83 12.61
CA ALA A 41 -1.63 -2.81 13.28
C ALA A 41 -2.99 -2.58 12.60
N LEU A 42 -3.04 -2.56 11.27
CA LEU A 42 -4.27 -2.44 10.51
C LEU A 42 -5.21 -3.63 10.72
N ARG A 43 -4.69 -4.87 10.67
CA ARG A 43 -5.48 -6.08 10.96
C ARG A 43 -6.03 -6.08 12.37
N PHE A 44 -5.19 -5.73 13.34
CA PHE A 44 -5.61 -5.61 14.74
C PHE A 44 -6.77 -4.61 14.88
N LEU A 45 -6.64 -3.40 14.32
CA LEU A 45 -7.72 -2.41 14.40
C LEU A 45 -8.98 -2.84 13.64
N LEU A 46 -8.87 -3.49 12.48
CA LEU A 46 -10.01 -4.03 11.74
C LEU A 46 -10.80 -5.07 12.53
N HIS A 47 -10.11 -5.86 13.37
CA HIS A 47 -10.75 -6.81 14.28
C HIS A 47 -11.43 -6.11 15.46
N GLU A 48 -10.77 -5.10 16.05
CA GLU A 48 -11.28 -4.41 17.24
C GLU A 48 -12.40 -3.41 16.95
N VAL A 49 -12.49 -2.88 15.73
CA VAL A 49 -13.51 -1.87 15.38
C VAL A 49 -14.89 -2.52 15.28
N ALA A 50 -15.77 -2.08 16.19
CA ALA A 50 -17.15 -2.55 16.24
C ALA A 50 -17.89 -2.37 14.90
N PRO A 51 -18.84 -3.28 14.57
CA PRO A 51 -19.61 -3.21 13.32
C PRO A 51 -20.38 -1.89 13.10
N GLY A 52 -20.67 -1.15 14.17
CA GLY A 52 -21.36 0.15 14.13
C GLY A 52 -20.55 1.31 13.52
N HIS A 53 -19.32 1.08 13.07
CA HIS A 53 -18.46 2.10 12.46
C HIS A 53 -18.01 1.72 11.04
N PRO A 54 -18.93 1.61 10.07
CA PRO A 54 -18.62 1.14 8.72
C PRO A 54 -17.59 2.01 7.99
N GLU A 55 -17.67 3.35 8.15
CA GLU A 55 -16.72 4.28 7.52
C GLU A 55 -15.28 4.09 8.03
N LEU A 56 -15.11 3.86 9.33
CA LEU A 56 -13.81 3.60 9.93
C LEU A 56 -13.24 2.26 9.45
N ARG A 57 -14.09 1.23 9.38
CA ARG A 57 -13.72 -0.09 8.85
C ARG A 57 -13.30 0.01 7.39
N GLU A 58 -14.05 0.73 6.56
CA GLU A 58 -13.70 0.96 5.16
C GLU A 58 -12.36 1.70 5.03
N GLY A 59 -12.14 2.75 5.83
CA GLY A 59 -10.89 3.50 5.83
C GLY A 59 -9.68 2.63 6.18
N LEU A 60 -9.82 1.78 7.21
CA LEU A 60 -8.77 0.82 7.60
C LEU A 60 -8.54 -0.26 6.53
N ALA A 61 -9.61 -0.79 5.93
CA ALA A 61 -9.54 -1.77 4.86
C ALA A 61 -8.82 -1.19 3.63
N ARG A 62 -9.19 0.05 3.24
CA ARG A 62 -8.50 0.78 2.17
C ARG A 62 -7.02 0.98 2.52
N GLY A 63 -6.71 1.41 3.74
CA GLY A 63 -5.33 1.56 4.20
C GLY A 63 -4.51 0.26 4.13
N TYR A 64 -5.13 -0.88 4.43
CA TYR A 64 -4.54 -2.21 4.35
C TYR A 64 -4.18 -2.58 2.90
N VAL A 65 -5.12 -2.39 1.97
CA VAL A 65 -4.90 -2.66 0.55
C VAL A 65 -3.83 -1.72 -0.03
N TYR A 66 -3.89 -0.43 0.31
CA TYR A 66 -2.92 0.56 -0.17
C TYR A 66 -1.49 0.30 0.29
N LEU A 67 -1.31 -0.46 1.37
CA LEU A 67 0.03 -0.82 1.85
C LEU A 67 0.81 -1.66 0.82
N ALA A 68 0.11 -2.38 -0.07
CA ALA A 68 0.73 -3.14 -1.16
C ALA A 68 1.50 -2.25 -2.15
N GLN A 69 1.14 -0.97 -2.27
CA GLN A 69 1.83 -0.03 -3.16
C GLN A 69 3.23 0.34 -2.69
N PHE A 70 3.55 0.09 -1.42
CA PHE A 70 4.89 0.32 -0.87
C PHE A 70 5.79 -0.88 -1.16
N VAL A 71 6.71 -0.72 -2.10
CA VAL A 71 7.65 -1.74 -2.57
C VAL A 71 9.07 -1.43 -2.11
N ASP A 72 9.99 -2.37 -2.27
CA ASP A 72 11.39 -2.12 -1.96
C ASP A 72 11.91 -0.95 -2.79
N ASP A 73 12.81 -0.15 -2.22
CA ASP A 73 13.26 1.10 -2.85
C ASP A 73 13.84 0.89 -4.26
N GLY A 74 14.54 -0.23 -4.51
CA GLY A 74 15.03 -0.57 -5.85
C GLY A 74 13.93 -0.89 -6.87
N ASP A 75 12.81 -1.48 -6.42
CA ASP A 75 11.64 -1.71 -7.26
C ASP A 75 10.91 -0.39 -7.54
N ALA A 76 10.80 0.49 -6.53
CA ALA A 76 10.25 1.83 -6.70
C ALA A 76 11.06 2.65 -7.71
N ASP A 77 12.39 2.61 -7.63
CA ASP A 77 13.29 3.25 -8.59
C ASP A 77 13.08 2.71 -10.00
N THR A 78 12.88 1.39 -10.14
CA THR A 78 12.62 0.75 -11.43
C THR A 78 11.30 1.20 -12.04
N ILE A 79 10.26 1.33 -11.21
CA ILE A 79 8.95 1.84 -11.65
C ILE A 79 9.05 3.32 -12.06
N ALA A 80 9.76 4.14 -11.29
CA ALA A 80 9.97 5.55 -11.59
C ALA A 80 10.68 5.75 -12.94
N ARG A 81 11.71 4.95 -13.22
CA ARG A 81 12.41 4.96 -14.52
C ARG A 81 11.50 4.53 -15.68
N GLY A 82 10.72 3.46 -15.52
CA GLY A 82 9.74 3.05 -16.52
C GLY A 82 8.64 4.10 -16.78
N ALA A 83 8.20 4.82 -15.75
CA ALA A 83 7.26 5.93 -15.90
C ALA A 83 7.87 7.12 -16.67
N ALA A 84 9.15 7.40 -16.48
CA ALA A 84 9.88 8.40 -17.26
C ALA A 84 9.93 8.04 -18.76
N VAL A 85 10.07 6.75 -19.10
CA VAL A 85 9.99 6.28 -20.49
C VAL A 85 8.59 6.50 -21.07
N ALA A 86 7.54 6.12 -20.33
CA ALA A 86 6.15 6.27 -20.78
C ALA A 86 5.75 7.74 -21.02
N THR A 87 6.35 8.66 -20.26
CA THR A 87 6.13 10.11 -20.40
C THR A 87 7.10 10.78 -21.39
N GLY A 88 7.99 10.01 -22.05
CA GLY A 88 8.96 10.51 -23.02
C GLY A 88 10.16 11.26 -22.40
N GLN A 89 10.32 11.18 -21.08
CA GLN A 89 11.44 11.77 -20.33
C GLN A 89 12.70 10.90 -20.34
N SER A 90 12.60 9.62 -20.72
CA SER A 90 13.74 8.72 -20.93
C SER A 90 13.65 8.02 -22.30
N PRO A 91 14.75 7.95 -23.09
CA PRO A 91 14.77 7.23 -24.35
C PRO A 91 15.00 5.71 -24.19
N ASP A 92 15.34 5.24 -22.98
CA ASP A 92 15.66 3.83 -22.74
C ASP A 92 14.39 2.97 -22.61
N LYS A 93 13.93 2.45 -23.74
CA LYS A 93 12.74 1.58 -23.80
C LYS A 93 12.91 0.27 -23.02
N GLY A 94 14.13 -0.12 -22.66
CA GLY A 94 14.40 -1.31 -21.86
C GLY A 94 13.84 -1.23 -20.43
N GLU A 95 13.58 -0.03 -19.93
CA GLU A 95 13.10 0.19 -18.55
C GLU A 95 11.57 0.09 -18.40
N ALA A 96 10.83 0.11 -19.51
CA ALA A 96 9.36 0.07 -19.47
C ALA A 96 8.80 -1.32 -19.09
N GLU A 97 9.40 -2.39 -19.60
CA GLU A 97 8.90 -3.75 -19.37
C GLU A 97 9.09 -4.22 -17.91
N PRO A 98 10.26 -4.03 -17.27
CA PRO A 98 10.42 -4.34 -15.85
C PRO A 98 9.43 -3.56 -14.96
N ALA A 99 9.22 -2.28 -15.24
CA ALA A 99 8.26 -1.45 -14.50
C ALA A 99 6.83 -1.98 -14.62
N MET A 100 6.39 -2.38 -15.83
CA MET A 100 5.06 -2.97 -16.03
C MET A 100 4.88 -4.28 -15.26
N ARG A 101 5.91 -5.14 -15.21
CA ARG A 101 5.86 -6.38 -14.42
C ARG A 101 5.69 -6.09 -12.92
N LEU A 102 6.42 -5.11 -12.39
CA LEU A 102 6.30 -4.69 -10.99
C LEU A 102 4.93 -4.08 -10.70
N ILE A 103 4.39 -3.24 -11.58
CA ILE A 103 3.04 -2.67 -11.42
C ILE A 103 1.97 -3.78 -11.40
N ASN A 104 2.09 -4.77 -12.28
CA ASN A 104 1.15 -5.90 -12.29
C ASN A 104 1.26 -6.74 -11.02
N ARG A 105 2.46 -6.92 -10.48
CA ARG A 105 2.65 -7.55 -9.17
C ARG A 105 1.98 -6.76 -8.05
N ILE A 106 2.13 -5.44 -8.01
CA ILE A 106 1.46 -4.58 -7.02
C ILE A 106 -0.07 -4.75 -7.12
N LYS A 107 -0.62 -4.76 -8.34
CA LYS A 107 -2.07 -4.98 -8.54
C LYS A 107 -2.52 -6.34 -8.00
N ALA A 108 -1.77 -7.41 -8.28
CA ALA A 108 -2.07 -8.74 -7.75
C ALA A 108 -1.99 -8.78 -6.21
N GLU A 109 -1.00 -8.09 -5.60
CA GLU A 109 -0.89 -7.98 -4.14
C GLU A 109 -2.05 -7.18 -3.53
N MET A 110 -2.56 -6.15 -4.23
CA MET A 110 -3.75 -5.40 -3.81
C MET A 110 -5.02 -6.26 -3.87
N GLU A 111 -5.18 -7.06 -4.93
CA GLU A 111 -6.28 -8.02 -5.06
C GLU A 111 -6.23 -9.08 -3.95
N GLN A 112 -5.06 -9.66 -3.70
CA GLN A 112 -4.88 -10.60 -2.60
C GLN A 112 -5.21 -9.96 -1.24
N ALA A 113 -4.79 -8.71 -1.00
CA ALA A 113 -5.11 -8.00 0.23
C ALA A 113 -6.63 -7.76 0.40
N LEU A 114 -7.36 -7.55 -0.70
CA LEU A 114 -8.84 -7.47 -0.68
C LEU A 114 -9.45 -8.82 -0.33
N ASP A 115 -8.94 -9.90 -0.93
CA ASP A 115 -9.41 -11.26 -0.67
C ASP A 115 -9.15 -11.70 0.78
N GLU A 116 -8.01 -11.32 1.36
CA GLU A 116 -7.72 -11.55 2.77
C GLU A 116 -8.75 -10.89 3.70
N LEU A 117 -9.23 -9.71 3.34
CA LEU A 117 -10.24 -8.97 4.12
C LEU A 117 -11.65 -9.53 3.93
N SER A 118 -11.99 -9.99 2.73
CA SER A 118 -13.29 -10.60 2.44
C SER A 118 -13.40 -12.00 3.06
N GLY A 119 -12.32 -12.79 3.03
CA GLY A 119 -12.23 -14.09 3.69
C GLY A 119 -12.28 -14.00 5.22
N ALA A 120 -11.73 -12.93 5.82
CA ALA A 120 -11.79 -12.70 7.27
C ALA A 120 -13.18 -12.28 7.79
N SER A 121 -14.17 -12.08 6.91
CA SER A 121 -15.54 -11.70 7.31
C SER A 121 -16.44 -12.90 7.66
N TYR A 122 -15.91 -14.13 7.66
CA TYR A 122 -16.65 -15.38 7.88
C TYR A 122 -16.11 -16.28 9.01
N GLU A 123 -15.23 -15.79 9.88
CA GLU A 123 -14.77 -16.51 11.09
C GLU A 123 -15.20 -15.81 12.38
#